data_AF-A0A1F9AXG3-F1
#
_entry.id   AF-A0A1F9AXG3-F1
#
_cell.length_a   1.000
_cell.length_b   1.000
_cell.length_c   1.000
_cell.angle_alpha   90.00
_cell.angle_beta   90.00
_cell.angle_gamma   90.00
#
_symmetry.space_group_name_H-M   'P 1'
#
loop_
_entity.id
_entity.type
_entity.pdbx_description
1 polymer ?
#
loop_
_entity_poly.entity_id
_entity_poly.type
_entity_poly.pdbx_seq_one_letter_code
_entity_poly.pdbx_strand_id
1 'polypeptide(L)'
;MPKEKFEDALNKLEKIVSKLEEGDIPLEESLKFFEEGIRLSRFCNQKLDEAERKVEILLKDKNGVLKPQPFDPSINSGQTASLNSGEAISEEGED
;
A
#
# COMPACT_ATOMS: atom_id res chain seq x y z
N MET A 1 10.22 20.19 8.58
CA MET A 1 10.61 20.19 7.16
C MET A 1 9.63 19.31 6.42
N PRO A 2 8.99 19.74 5.32
CA PRO A 2 8.11 18.84 4.60
C PRO A 2 9.00 17.79 3.91
N LYS A 3 9.01 16.57 4.45
CA LYS A 3 9.41 15.39 3.70
C LYS A 3 8.59 15.41 2.41
N GLU A 4 9.25 15.28 1.27
CA GLU A 4 8.63 15.10 -0.06
C GLU A 4 7.40 14.18 0.07
N LYS A 5 6.24 14.53 -0.50
CA LYS A 5 5.04 13.68 -0.41
C LYS A 5 5.16 12.50 -1.38
N PHE A 6 4.48 11.40 -1.07
CA PHE A 6 4.45 10.21 -1.95
C PHE A 6 3.99 10.56 -3.37
N GLU A 7 2.84 11.21 -3.50
CA GLU A 7 2.28 11.59 -4.82
C GLU A 7 3.23 12.51 -5.60
N ASP A 8 3.89 13.44 -4.92
CA ASP A 8 4.84 14.36 -5.56
C ASP A 8 6.08 13.60 -6.07
N ALA A 9 6.59 12.64 -5.28
CA ALA A 9 7.72 11.82 -5.64
C ALA A 9 7.40 10.86 -6.80
N LEU A 10 6.20 10.25 -6.78
CA LEU A 10 5.73 9.37 -7.84
C LEU A 10 5.58 10.12 -9.17
N ASN A 11 4.92 11.28 -9.15
CA ASN A 11 4.77 12.14 -10.33
C ASN A 11 6.13 12.58 -10.92
N LYS A 12 7.14 12.84 -10.06
CA LYS A 12 8.49 13.17 -10.53
C LYS A 12 9.19 11.96 -11.16
N LEU A 13 9.05 10.78 -10.55
CA LEU A 13 9.62 9.55 -11.06
C LEU A 13 9.05 9.21 -12.45
N GLU A 14 7.74 9.31 -12.63
CA GLU A 14 7.08 9.11 -13.92
C GLU A 14 7.63 10.04 -15.00
N LYS A 15 7.78 11.33 -14.69
CA LYS A 15 8.37 12.31 -15.63
C LYS A 15 9.82 11.96 -15.99
N ILE A 16 10.61 11.50 -15.03
CA ILE A 16 11.98 11.06 -15.26
C ILE A 16 12.01 9.86 -16.19
N VAL A 17 11.15 8.86 -15.95
CA VAL A 17 11.03 7.68 -16.81
C VAL A 17 10.65 8.10 -18.24
N SER A 18 9.62 8.93 -18.40
CA SER A 18 9.22 9.44 -19.72
C SER A 18 10.36 10.16 -20.43
N LYS A 19 11.14 10.96 -19.71
CA LYS A 19 12.32 11.64 -20.28
C LYS A 19 13.37 10.62 -20.74
N LEU A 20 13.73 9.66 -19.91
CA LEU A 20 14.69 8.62 -20.28
C LEU A 20 14.23 7.79 -21.49
N GLU A 21 12.93 7.58 -21.65
CA GLU A 21 12.34 6.87 -22.79
C GLU A 21 12.33 7.68 -24.10
N GLU A 22 12.35 9.02 -24.04
CA GLU A 22 12.43 9.89 -25.23
C GLU A 22 13.75 9.69 -26.01
N GLY A 23 14.82 9.22 -25.36
CA GLY A 23 16.07 8.78 -25.99
C GLY A 23 16.99 9.87 -26.56
N ASP A 24 16.53 11.13 -26.66
CA ASP A 24 17.31 12.28 -27.16
C ASP A 24 17.94 13.10 -26.02
N ILE A 25 18.43 12.42 -24.98
CA ILE A 25 19.01 13.04 -23.79
C ILE A 25 20.53 12.80 -23.74
N PRO A 26 21.35 13.84 -23.53
CA PRO A 26 22.79 13.67 -23.36
C PRO A 26 23.12 12.69 -22.23
N LEU A 27 24.16 11.88 -22.41
CA LEU A 27 24.57 10.85 -21.45
C LEU A 27 24.69 11.36 -20.00
N GLU A 28 25.32 12.52 -19.82
CA GLU A 28 25.52 13.15 -18.51
C GLU A 28 24.18 13.47 -17.80
N GLU A 29 23.18 13.88 -18.57
CA GLU A 29 21.85 14.20 -18.07
C GLU A 29 21.04 12.92 -17.82
N SER A 30 21.16 11.92 -18.69
CA SER A 30 20.60 10.58 -18.48
C SER A 30 21.10 9.93 -17.19
N LEU A 31 22.38 10.10 -16.85
CA LEU A 31 22.93 9.61 -15.58
C LEU A 31 22.31 10.32 -14.36
N LYS A 32 22.13 11.64 -14.44
CA LYS A 32 21.46 12.40 -13.36
C LYS A 32 20.02 11.97 -13.18
N PHE A 33 19.28 11.81 -14.28
CA PHE A 33 17.91 11.31 -14.24
C PHE A 33 17.83 9.89 -13.68
N PHE A 34 18.77 9.02 -14.04
CA PHE A 34 18.83 7.68 -13.50
C PHE A 34 19.07 7.67 -11.98
N GLU A 35 20.06 8.43 -11.49
CA GLU A 35 20.35 8.54 -10.06
C GLU A 35 19.14 9.06 -9.26
N GLU A 36 18.50 10.12 -9.77
CA GLU A 36 17.31 10.69 -9.15
C GLU A 36 16.12 9.72 -9.21
N GLY A 37 15.95 8.99 -10.31
CA GLY A 37 14.93 7.96 -10.45
C GLY A 37 15.09 6.83 -9.42
N ILE A 38 16.33 6.37 -9.17
CA ILE A 38 16.63 5.39 -8.13
C ILE A 38 16.32 5.94 -6.74
N ARG A 39 16.66 7.21 -6.46
CA ARG A 39 16.35 7.85 -5.19
C ARG A 39 14.84 7.91 -4.94
N LEU A 40 14.07 8.36 -5.93
CA LEU A 40 12.61 8.48 -5.85
C LEU A 40 11.95 7.11 -5.71
N SER A 41 12.38 6.12 -6.48
CA SER A 41 11.88 4.75 -6.40
C SER A 41 12.07 4.16 -4.99
N ARG A 42 13.25 4.33 -4.39
CA ARG A 42 13.50 3.91 -3.01
C ARG A 42 12.61 4.64 -2.01
N PHE A 43 12.43 5.95 -2.19
CA PHE A 43 11.55 6.74 -1.34
C PHE A 43 10.09 6.25 -1.41
N CYS A 44 9.56 6.01 -2.61
CA CYS A 44 8.20 5.52 -2.81
C CYS A 44 8.00 4.15 -2.14
N ASN A 45 8.92 3.21 -2.35
CA ASN A 45 8.88 1.90 -1.69
C ASN A 45 8.86 2.02 -0.16
N GLN A 46 9.74 2.85 0.41
CA GLN A 46 9.75 3.08 1.86
C GLN A 46 8.42 3.63 2.38
N LYS A 47 7.73 4.47 1.61
CA LYS A 47 6.40 4.99 1.98
C LYS A 47 5.31 3.95 1.93
N LEU A 48 5.37 3.04 0.95
CA LEU A 48 4.47 1.89 0.88
C LEU A 48 4.71 0.95 2.07
N ASP A 49 5.96 0.62 2.39
CA ASP A 49 6.31 -0.22 3.54
C ASP A 49 5.87 0.40 4.89
N GLU A 50 5.95 1.73 5.01
CA GLU A 50 5.45 2.46 6.19
C GLU A 50 3.91 2.37 6.28
N ALA A 51 3.21 2.45 5.14
CA ALA A 51 1.76 2.38 5.08
C ALA A 51 1.25 0.96 5.38
N GLU A 52 1.85 -0.06 4.77
CA GLU A 52 1.54 -1.47 5.00
C GLU A 52 1.66 -1.84 6.48
N ARG A 53 2.78 -1.49 7.12
CA ARG A 53 2.97 -1.73 8.58
C ARG A 53 1.92 -1.05 9.44
N LYS A 54 1.45 0.15 9.06
CA LYS A 54 0.36 0.82 9.78
C LYS A 54 -0.96 0.09 9.63
N VAL A 55 -1.28 -0.39 8.43
CA VAL A 55 -2.46 -1.20 8.17
C VAL A 55 -2.41 -2.49 8.98
N GLU A 56 -1.28 -3.20 8.99
CA GLU A 56 -1.09 -4.40 9.81
C GLU A 56 -1.33 -4.13 11.29
N ILE A 57 -0.79 -3.03 11.84
CA ILE A 57 -1.02 -2.67 13.25
C ILE A 57 -2.50 -2.41 13.53
N LEU A 58 -3.21 -1.73 12.63
CA LEU A 58 -4.64 -1.44 12.80
C LEU A 58 -5.53 -2.69 12.70
N LEU A 59 -5.09 -3.70 11.94
CA LEU A 59 -5.80 -4.98 11.79
C LEU A 59 -5.55 -5.97 12.95
N LYS A 60 -4.58 -5.69 13.84
CA LYS A 60 -4.36 -6.51 15.04
C LYS A 60 -5.54 -6.37 16.00
N ASP A 61 -6.09 -7.50 16.43
CA ASP A 61 -7.16 -7.52 17.43
C ASP A 61 -6.65 -7.17 18.84
N LYS A 62 -7.55 -7.15 19.83
CA LYS A 62 -7.24 -6.85 21.25
C LYS A 62 -6.19 -7.78 21.87
N ASN A 63 -5.90 -8.91 21.23
CA ASN A 63 -4.92 -9.90 21.66
C ASN A 63 -3.60 -9.82 20.84
N GLY A 64 -3.47 -8.85 19.93
CA GLY A 64 -2.27 -8.64 19.12
C GLY A 64 -2.10 -9.62 17.96
N VAL A 65 -3.12 -10.43 17.65
CA VAL A 65 -3.05 -11.45 16.61
C VAL A 65 -3.48 -10.86 15.26
N LEU A 66 -2.63 -11.01 14.24
CA LEU A 66 -3.00 -10.75 12.85
C LEU A 66 -3.94 -11.85 12.39
N LYS A 67 -5.21 -11.52 12.13
CA LYS A 67 -6.11 -12.42 11.41
C LYS A 67 -6.03 -12.09 9.93
N PRO A 68 -5.49 -12.98 9.07
CA PRO A 68 -5.55 -12.76 7.64
C PRO A 68 -7.02 -12.71 7.21
N GLN A 69 -7.44 -11.56 6.70
CA GLN A 69 -8.72 -11.40 6.01
C GLN A 69 -8.43 -11.50 4.51
N PRO A 70 -9.23 -12.26 3.73
CA PRO A 70 -9.14 -12.23 2.29
C PRO A 70 -9.26 -10.79 1.79
N PHE A 71 -8.36 -10.37 0.89
CA PHE A 71 -8.53 -9.11 0.20
C PHE A 71 -9.73 -9.25 -0.74
N ASP A 72 -10.85 -8.63 -0.35
CA ASP A 72 -12.05 -8.54 -1.18
C ASP A 72 -12.09 -7.16 -1.86
N PRO A 73 -11.78 -7.09 -3.17
CA PRO A 73 -11.78 -5.83 -3.91
C PRO A 73 -13.17 -5.19 -4.05
N SER A 74 -14.24 -5.87 -3.63
CA SER A 74 -15.60 -5.32 -3.62
C SER A 74 -15.92 -4.46 -2.39
N ILE A 75 -15.11 -4.53 -1.32
CA ILE A 75 -15.31 -3.75 -0.10
C ILE A 75 -14.55 -2.42 -0.21
N ASN A 76 -15.25 -1.38 -0.68
CA ASN A 76 -14.71 -0.01 -0.65
C ASN A 76 -14.94 0.61 0.75
N SER A 77 -13.95 1.34 1.25
CA SER A 77 -13.82 1.86 2.63
C SER A 77 -14.96 2.79 3.11
N GLY A 78 -16.13 2.23 3.46
CA GLY A 78 -17.25 3.02 3.98
C GLY A 78 -18.37 2.28 4.70
N GLN A 79 -18.36 0.94 4.77
CA GLN A 79 -19.40 0.18 5.47
C GLN A 79 -18.81 -0.79 6.48
N THR A 80 -18.46 -0.27 7.65
CA THR A 80 -18.27 -1.08 8.86
C THR A 80 -19.51 -0.92 9.73
N ALA A 81 -20.52 -1.77 9.56
CA ALA A 81 -21.42 -2.21 10.62
C ALA A 81 -22.53 -3.12 10.05
N SER A 82 -22.32 -4.43 10.11
CA SER A 82 -23.38 -5.31 10.65
C SER A 82 -22.73 -6.60 11.13
N LEU A 83 -22.43 -6.61 12.44
CA LEU A 83 -22.23 -7.85 13.18
C LEU A 83 -23.54 -8.62 13.15
N ASN A 84 -23.57 -9.80 12.53
CA ASN A 84 -24.49 -10.85 12.98
C ASN A 84 -23.69 -11.84 13.82
N SER A 85 -23.62 -11.50 15.10
CA SER A 85 -23.49 -12.43 16.20
C SER A 85 -24.76 -13.27 16.32
N GLY A 86 -24.59 -14.59 16.46
CA GLY A 86 -25.58 -15.45 17.09
C GLY A 86 -26.31 -16.38 16.13
N GLU A 87 -25.93 -17.66 16.16
CA GLU A 87 -26.81 -18.68 16.74
C GLU A 87 -26.01 -19.97 16.96
N ALA A 88 -25.81 -20.28 18.24
CA ALA A 88 -25.50 -21.61 18.72
C ALA A 88 -26.76 -22.10 19.44
N ILE A 89 -27.35 -23.18 18.96
CA ILE A 89 -28.23 -24.20 19.60
C ILE A 89 -28.61 -25.16 18.44
N SER A 90 -28.70 -26.47 18.53
CA SER A 90 -29.13 -27.41 19.59
C SER A 90 -28.64 -28.81 19.16
N GLU A 91 -27.98 -29.58 20.02
CA GLU A 91 -28.57 -30.66 20.85
C GLU A 91 -29.22 -31.82 20.08
N GLU A 92 -28.59 -32.99 20.23
CA GLU A 92 -29.15 -34.34 20.47
C GLU A 92 -30.33 -34.88 19.63
N GLY A 93 -30.07 -36.02 18.96
CA GLY A 93 -30.84 -37.26 19.19
C GLY A 93 -32.05 -37.59 18.31
N GLU A 94 -32.20 -38.91 18.09
CA GLU A 94 -33.39 -39.68 17.66
C GLU A 94 -33.82 -39.63 16.18
N ASP A 95 -33.24 -40.51 15.35
CA ASP A 95 -33.78 -41.85 14.98
C ASP A 95 -32.93 -42.52 13.88
#